data_AF-A0A2K2V3J5-F1
#
_entry.id   AF-A0A2K2V3J5-F1
#
_cell.length_a   1.000
_cell.length_b   1.000
_cell.length_c   1.000
_cell.angle_alpha   90.00
_cell.angle_beta   90.00
_cell.angle_gamma   90.00
#
_symmetry.space_group_name_H-M   'P 1'
#
loop_
_entity.id
_entity.type
_entity.pdbx_description
1 polymer ?
#
loop_
_entity_poly.entity_id
_entity_poly.type
_entity_poly.pdbx_seq_one_letter_code
_entity_poly.pdbx_strand_id
1 'polypeptide(L)'
;ITTSEAFGFGIEHIADGIIRFRRSVRGGRLRRFLMIEKMRQTNHDLRMYEIEIVPGRGMDIIGPAEISKEDYALPKKVMDRIAEAKKKSESEVP
;
A
#
# COMPACT_ATOMS: atom_id res chain seq x y z
N ILE A 1 -11.88 -0.20 15.81
CA ILE A 1 -10.41 -0.26 15.67
C ILE A 1 -10.11 -1.49 14.81
N THR A 2 -10.21 -1.34 13.50
CA THR A 2 -9.97 -2.39 12.48
C THR A 2 -9.63 -1.67 11.19
N THR A 3 -8.50 -0.96 11.18
CA THR A 3 -7.81 -0.61 9.96
C THR A 3 -6.61 -1.52 9.89
N SER A 4 -6.48 -2.29 8.80
CA SER A 4 -5.30 -3.10 8.46
C SER A 4 -4.03 -2.25 8.23
N GLU A 5 -4.00 -1.02 8.75
CA GLU A 5 -2.97 0.01 8.59
C GLU A 5 -2.32 0.38 9.92
N ALA A 6 -2.89 -0.02 11.06
CA ALA A 6 -2.23 0.14 12.34
C ALA A 6 -1.23 -1.01 12.53
N PHE A 7 -0.04 -0.86 11.94
CA PHE A 7 1.13 -1.42 12.60
C PHE A 7 1.11 -0.96 14.06
N GLY A 8 1.38 -1.89 14.98
CA GLY A 8 1.18 -1.70 16.43
C GLY A 8 1.80 -0.39 16.90
N PHE A 9 0.92 0.56 17.25
CA PHE A 9 1.21 1.97 17.55
C PHE A 9 2.55 2.14 18.29
N GLY A 10 3.57 2.67 17.60
CA GLY A 10 4.89 2.98 18.18
C GLY A 10 6.03 2.01 17.81
N ILE A 11 5.75 0.77 17.41
CA ILE A 11 6.80 -0.22 17.07
C ILE A 11 7.48 0.14 15.74
N GLU A 12 6.73 0.73 14.80
CA GLU A 12 7.22 1.21 13.49
C GLU A 12 8.32 2.28 13.61
N HIS A 13 8.34 3.04 14.71
CA HIS A 13 9.33 4.10 14.93
C HIS A 13 10.67 3.54 15.41
N ILE A 14 10.62 2.44 16.17
CA ILE A 14 11.79 1.76 16.72
C ILE A 14 12.49 0.93 15.65
N ALA A 15 11.74 0.31 14.75
CA ALA A 15 12.29 -0.55 13.71
C ALA A 15 13.22 0.19 12.74
N ASP A 16 14.42 -0.35 12.47
CA ASP A 16 15.33 0.20 11.44
C ASP A 16 14.91 -0.20 10.03
N GLY A 17 14.25 -1.36 9.88
CA GLY A 17 13.72 -1.87 8.62
C GLY A 17 12.28 -2.33 8.74
N ILE A 18 11.47 -2.06 7.72
CA ILE A 18 10.07 -2.48 7.62
C ILE A 18 9.82 -2.99 6.21
N ILE A 19 9.43 -4.27 6.12
CA ILE A 19 8.99 -4.91 4.87
C ILE A 19 7.52 -5.24 5.05
N ARG A 20 6.67 -4.67 4.20
CA ARG A 20 5.23 -4.89 4.23
C ARG A 20 4.84 -5.93 3.19
N PHE A 21 4.08 -6.93 3.65
CA PHE A 21 3.40 -7.87 2.78
C PHE A 21 1.93 -7.49 2.62
N ARG A 22 1.44 -7.56 1.39
CA ARG A 22 0.03 -7.33 1.07
C ARG A 22 -0.51 -8.49 0.25
N ARG A 23 -1.78 -8.84 0.43
CA ARG A 23 -2.48 -9.82 -0.40
C ARG A 23 -3.72 -9.20 -1.02
N SER A 24 -4.03 -9.57 -2.25
CA SER A 24 -5.24 -9.14 -2.94
C SER A 24 -5.75 -10.27 -3.84
N VAL A 25 -7.06 -10.45 -3.90
CA VAL A 25 -7.67 -11.41 -4.82
C VAL A 25 -8.14 -10.64 -6.05
N ARG A 26 -7.59 -10.96 -7.23
CA ARG A 26 -8.00 -10.37 -8.51
C ARG A 26 -8.19 -11.47 -9.55
N GLY A 27 -9.29 -11.42 -10.30
CA GLY A 27 -9.61 -12.44 -11.29
C GLY A 27 -9.69 -13.86 -10.72
N GLY A 28 -10.14 -14.01 -9.46
CA GLY A 28 -10.19 -15.31 -8.77
C GLY A 28 -8.83 -15.84 -8.29
N ARG A 29 -7.73 -15.12 -8.50
CA ARG A 29 -6.38 -15.52 -8.07
C ARG A 29 -5.89 -14.66 -6.92
N LEU A 30 -5.39 -15.31 -5.87
CA LEU A 30 -4.73 -14.66 -4.74
C LEU A 30 -3.31 -14.21 -5.14
N ARG A 31 -3.13 -12.91 -5.35
CA ARG A 31 -1.84 -12.28 -5.60
C ARG A 31 -1.23 -11.80 -4.28
N ARG A 32 0.08 -11.93 -4.17
CA ARG A 32 0.87 -11.54 -2.99
C ARG A 32 1.87 -10.48 -3.43
N PHE A 33 2.08 -9.50 -2.58
CA PHE A 33 2.94 -8.37 -2.85
C PHE A 33 3.87 -8.09 -1.67
N LEU A 34 5.03 -7.53 -1.98
CA LEU A 34 6.05 -7.08 -1.04
C LEU A 34 6.42 -5.62 -1.36
N MET A 35 6.62 -4.82 -0.32
CA MET A 35 7.15 -3.47 -0.43
C MET A 35 8.09 -3.21 0.74
N ILE A 36 9.19 -2.51 0.48
CA ILE A 36 10.10 -2.03 1.53
C ILE A 36 9.61 -0.65 1.94
N GLU A 37 9.05 -0.53 3.14
CA GLU A 37 8.51 0.74 3.65
C GLU A 37 9.57 1.61 4.31
N LYS A 38 10.55 0.96 4.94
CA LYS A 38 11.62 1.63 5.67
C LYS A 38 12.86 0.75 5.63
N MET A 39 14.01 1.37 5.41
CA MET A 39 15.30 0.76 5.63
C MET A 39 16.29 1.87 5.95
N ARG A 40 16.60 2.08 7.24
CA ARG A 40 17.55 3.12 7.65
C ARG A 40 18.94 2.81 7.10
N GLN A 41 19.69 3.87 6.80
CA GLN A 41 21.08 3.80 6.34
C GLN A 41 21.29 3.08 4.99
N THR A 42 20.22 2.79 4.23
CA THR A 42 20.34 2.24 2.88
C THR A 42 19.21 2.71 1.96
N ASN A 43 19.55 2.96 0.70
CA ASN A 43 18.56 3.17 -0.34
C ASN A 43 17.82 1.85 -0.58
N HIS A 44 16.51 1.94 -0.77
CA HIS A 44 15.67 0.79 -1.06
C HIS A 44 14.67 1.16 -2.16
N ASP A 45 14.18 0.14 -2.86
CA ASP A 45 13.18 0.35 -3.90
C ASP A 45 11.83 0.71 -3.27
N LEU A 46 11.18 1.72 -3.82
CA LEU A 46 9.89 2.24 -3.37
C LEU A 46 8.71 1.62 -4.12
N ARG A 47 8.98 0.77 -5.12
CA ARG A 47 7.95 0.05 -5.87
C ARG A 47 7.45 -1.14 -5.08
N MET A 48 6.18 -1.46 -5.29
CA MET A 48 5.60 -2.72 -4.83
C MET A 48 5.97 -3.83 -5.82
N TYR A 49 6.31 -5.00 -5.30
CA TYR A 49 6.72 -6.17 -6.08
C TYR A 49 5.69 -7.30 -5.92
N GLU A 50 5.35 -7.99 -7.00
CA GLU A 50 4.61 -9.25 -6.91
C GLU A 50 5.56 -10.38 -6.53
N ILE A 51 5.07 -11.27 -5.65
CA ILE A 51 5.81 -12.42 -5.17
C ILE A 51 4.99 -13.70 -5.36
N GLU A 52 5.69 -14.80 -5.62
CA GLU A 52 5.13 -16.15 -5.59
C GLU A 52 5.83 -17.01 -4.55
N ILE A 53 5.11 -18.02 -4.05
CA ILE A 53 5.68 -19.03 -3.16
C ILE A 53 5.67 -20.35 -3.93
N VAL A 54 6.84 -20.79 -4.35
CA VAL A 54 7.03 -21.99 -5.17
C VAL A 54 7.39 -23.17 -4.27
N PRO A 55 6.65 -24.30 -4.35
CA PRO A 55 6.95 -25.49 -3.56
C PRO A 55 8.39 -25.98 -3.76
N GLY A 56 9.10 -26.24 -2.67
CA GLY A 56 10.49 -26.70 -2.69
C GLY A 56 11.55 -25.63 -3.03
N ARG A 57 11.15 -24.39 -3.35
CA ARG A 57 12.08 -23.27 -3.60
C ARG A 57 11.92 -22.11 -2.61
N GLY A 58 10.69 -21.76 -2.25
CA GLY A 58 10.43 -20.64 -1.33
C GLY A 58 9.81 -19.44 -2.05
N MET A 59 10.21 -18.23 -1.67
CA MET A 59 9.64 -16.99 -2.19
C MET A 59 10.44 -16.45 -3.37
N ASP A 60 9.79 -16.32 -4.52
CA ASP A 60 10.37 -15.72 -5.73
C ASP A 60 9.75 -14.34 -5.97
N ILE A 61 10.60 -13.33 -6.21
CA ILE A 61 10.18 -11.98 -6.60
C ILE A 61 10.00 -11.96 -8.12
N ILE A 62 8.76 -11.83 -8.58
CA ILE A 62 8.43 -11.89 -10.01
C ILE A 62 8.84 -10.60 -10.72
N GLY A 63 8.56 -9.45 -10.09
CA GLY A 63 8.86 -8.14 -10.65
C GLY A 63 8.02 -7.03 -10.02
N PRO A 64 8.26 -5.77 -10.42
CA PRO A 64 7.47 -4.64 -9.95
C PRO A 64 6.02 -4.81 -10.40
N ALA A 65 5.08 -4.61 -9.47
CA ALA A 65 3.66 -4.68 -9.76
C ALA A 65 3.27 -3.55 -10.72
N GLU A 66 2.63 -3.90 -11.84
CA GLU A 66 2.02 -2.91 -12.71
C GLU A 66 0.89 -2.20 -11.96
N ILE A 67 1.03 -0.89 -11.83
CA ILE A 67 0.10 -0.02 -11.13
C ILE A 67 -1.24 -0.05 -11.86
N SER A 68 -2.30 -0.53 -11.21
CA SER A 68 -3.65 -0.37 -11.75
C SER A 68 -4.32 0.87 -11.15
N LYS A 69 -5.20 1.53 -11.92
CA LYS A 69 -5.98 2.71 -11.46
C LYS A 69 -6.77 2.45 -10.16
N GLU A 70 -7.09 1.19 -9.88
CA GLU A 70 -7.82 0.77 -8.68
C GLU A 70 -6.97 0.82 -7.40
N ASP A 71 -5.64 0.79 -7.51
CA ASP A 71 -4.73 0.88 -6.35
C ASP A 71 -4.68 2.30 -5.74
N TYR A 72 -5.06 3.32 -6.52
CA TYR A 72 -5.19 4.72 -6.10
C TYR A 72 -6.64 5.17 -5.91
N ALA A 73 -7.63 4.32 -6.19
CA ALA A 73 -9.02 4.68 -6.04
C ALA A 73 -9.36 4.74 -4.54
N LEU A 74 -9.34 5.96 -3.99
CA LEU A 74 -9.90 6.22 -2.67
C LEU A 74 -11.35 5.75 -2.66
N PRO A 75 -11.84 5.15 -1.56
CA PRO A 75 -13.24 4.79 -1.42
C PRO A 75 -14.13 5.98 -1.79
N LYS A 76 -15.24 5.72 -2.50
CA LYS A 76 -16.13 6.77 -3.03
C LYS A 76 -16.48 7.83 -1.98
N LYS A 77 -16.77 7.41 -0.74
CA LYS A 77 -17.04 8.28 0.41
C LYS A 77 -15.93 9.28 0.74
N VAL A 78 -14.66 8.90 0.56
CA VAL A 78 -13.49 9.77 0.79
C VAL A 78 -13.36 10.76 -0.37
N MET A 79 -13.54 10.28 -1.61
CA MET A 79 -13.56 11.15 -2.80
C MET A 79 -14.67 12.20 -2.72
N ASP A 80 -15.87 11.79 -2.30
CA ASP A 80 -17.03 12.66 -2.14
C ASP A 80 -16.76 13.75 -1.09
N ARG A 81 -16.17 13.39 0.06
CA ARG A 81 -15.77 14.35 1.10
C ARG A 81 -14.71 15.34 0.63
N ILE A 82 -13.72 14.89 -0.13
CA ILE A 82 -12.68 15.77 -0.70
C ILE A 82 -13.33 16.75 -1.68
N ALA A 83 -14.26 16.29 -2.51
CA ALA A 83 -14.98 17.13 -3.45
C ALA A 83 -15.88 18.18 -2.75
N GLU A 84 -16.59 17.78 -1.68
CA GLU A 84 -17.39 18.70 -0.86
C GLU A 84 -16.52 19.76 -0.16
N ALA A 85 -15.40 19.35 0.43
CA ALA A 85 -14.47 20.27 1.07
C ALA A 85 -13.89 21.30 0.08
N LYS A 86 -13.54 20.84 -1.13
CA LYS A 86 -13.01 21.71 -2.20
C LYS A 86 -14.06 22.73 -2.68
N LYS A 87 -15.31 22.29 -2.89
CA LYS A 87 -16.41 23.20 -3.25
C LYS A 87 -16.65 24.26 -2.17
N LYS A 88 -16.59 23.87 -0.90
CA LYS A 88 -16.78 24.78 0.22
C LYS A 88 -15.66 25.83 0.29
N SER A 89 -14.40 25.42 0.09
CA SER A 89 -13.28 26.36 0.02
C SER A 89 -13.38 27.31 -1.18
N GLU A 90 -13.83 26.84 -2.35
CA GLU A 90 -14.00 27.68 -3.55
C GLU A 90 -15.16 28.67 -3.39
N SER A 91 -16.20 28.33 -2.61
CA SER A 91 -17.31 29.24 -2.28
C SER A 91 -16.99 30.26 -1.17
N GLU A 92 -15.92 30.04 -0.41
CA GLU A 92 -15.48 30.92 0.68
C GLU A 92 -14.39 31.92 0.25
N VAL A 93 -13.94 31.88 -1.01
CA VAL A 93 -13.06 32.92 -1.60
C VAL A 93 -13.91 34.08 -2.16
N PRO A 94 -13.66 35.35 -1.78
CA PRO A 94 -14.38 36.52 -2.29
C PRO A 94 -14.21 36.77 -3.80
#